data_AF-A0A1S9AW70-F1
#
_entry.id   AF-A0A1S9AW70-F1
#
_cell.length_a   1.000
_cell.length_b   1.000
_cell.length_c   1.000
_cell.angle_alpha   90.00
_cell.angle_beta   90.00
_cell.angle_gamma   90.00
#
_symmetry.space_group_name_H-M   'P 1'
#
loop_
_entity.id
_entity.type
_entity.pdbx_description
1 polymer ?
#
loop_
_entity_poly.entity_id
_entity_poly.type
_entity_poly.pdbx_seq_one_letter_code
_entity_poly.pdbx_strand_id
1 'polypeptide(L)'
;MIETPRLQLIPCTPAHFEAALAGRHVLAAVLGVAAAPGWAGSPEAEAVLAPGYQHLRRQPTLQGWWIYLLVHRSEQQLIGLAGFKGRPDEQGSVEIGYSLMEAYRGQGLATEATQALVDFAFGHAQVQRVTALTLPTHSASCRVLEKCGLQFVGPSLDPNGGEVWEWARQRPAGASAAGPLLTAAAALLVFLSACGESKAPATDAPAPPAAVATAAIDPGKALFEQNCVLCHGPDGKRGLNGAHDLTKSNLNQMGRVYMVTNGLGKMPGFKGQLTPEQIEQVAAYSLTLK
;
A
#
# COMPACT_ATOMS: atom_id res chain seq x y z
N MET A 1 -8.61 9.28 6.25
CA MET A 1 -9.26 8.01 5.93
C MET A 1 -10.69 8.33 5.54
N ILE A 2 -11.24 7.67 4.52
CA ILE A 2 -12.65 7.80 4.14
C ILE A 2 -13.33 6.49 4.52
N GLU A 3 -14.43 6.57 5.26
CA GLU A 3 -15.21 5.39 5.67
C GLU A 3 -16.55 5.36 4.96
N THR A 4 -16.97 4.16 4.58
CA THR A 4 -18.26 3.88 3.97
C THR A 4 -18.91 2.68 4.70
N PRO A 5 -20.17 2.33 4.41
CA PRO A 5 -20.82 1.19 5.05
C PRO A 5 -20.01 -0.11 4.99
N ARG A 6 -19.39 -0.42 3.84
CA ARG A 6 -18.66 -1.68 3.61
C ARG A 6 -17.15 -1.51 3.42
N LEU A 7 -16.66 -0.29 3.18
CA LEU A 7 -15.25 -0.05 2.84
C LEU A 7 -14.57 0.93 3.79
N GLN A 8 -13.28 0.73 3.96
CA GLN A 8 -12.35 1.73 4.45
C GLN A 8 -11.37 2.08 3.32
N LEU A 9 -11.30 3.36 2.99
CA LEU A 9 -10.37 3.94 2.04
C LEU A 9 -9.23 4.59 2.84
N ILE A 10 -8.09 3.91 2.91
CA ILE A 10 -6.94 4.33 3.70
C ILE A 10 -5.97 5.10 2.79
N PRO A 11 -5.72 6.41 3.00
CA PRO A 11 -4.74 7.13 2.18
C PRO A 11 -3.35 6.53 2.38
N CYS A 12 -2.67 6.24 1.28
CA CYS A 12 -1.32 5.68 1.34
C CYS A 12 -0.35 6.68 1.99
N THR A 13 0.36 6.19 3.01
CA THR A 13 1.55 6.84 3.58
C THR A 13 2.79 6.30 2.87
N PRO A 14 3.97 6.91 3.07
CA PRO A 14 5.24 6.30 2.64
C PRO A 14 5.40 4.86 3.15
N ALA A 15 5.04 4.59 4.42
CA ALA A 15 5.12 3.26 5.00
C ALA A 15 4.18 2.25 4.31
N HIS A 16 2.96 2.67 3.91
CA HIS A 16 2.06 1.82 3.13
C HIS A 16 2.64 1.46 1.77
N PHE A 17 3.25 2.41 1.06
CA PHE A 17 3.92 2.13 -0.21
C PHE A 17 5.12 1.20 -0.04
N GLU A 18 5.96 1.44 0.97
CA GLU A 18 7.12 0.59 1.26
C GLU A 18 6.68 -0.85 1.56
N ALA A 19 5.62 -1.03 2.37
CA ALA A 19 5.05 -2.33 2.65
C ALA A 19 4.43 -2.98 1.39
N ALA A 20 3.73 -2.21 0.56
CA ALA A 20 3.17 -2.71 -0.70
C ALA A 20 4.25 -3.23 -1.65
N LEU A 21 5.37 -2.50 -1.77
CA LEU A 21 6.51 -2.85 -2.61
C LEU A 21 7.33 -4.03 -2.05
N ALA A 22 7.35 -4.20 -0.73
CA ALA A 22 7.92 -5.38 -0.09
C ALA A 22 7.05 -6.64 -0.29
N GLY A 23 5.75 -6.46 -0.48
CA GLY A 23 4.83 -7.50 -0.89
C GLY A 23 3.45 -7.37 -0.25
N ARG A 24 2.42 -7.88 -0.93
CA ARG A 24 1.02 -7.80 -0.45
C ARG A 24 0.80 -8.35 0.96
N HIS A 25 1.58 -9.36 1.37
CA HIS A 25 1.49 -9.95 2.71
C HIS A 25 2.09 -9.02 3.78
N VAL A 26 3.16 -8.29 3.47
CA VAL A 26 3.74 -7.26 4.35
C VAL A 26 2.75 -6.12 4.54
N LEU A 27 2.16 -5.63 3.44
CA LEU A 27 1.13 -4.59 3.50
C LEU A 27 -0.08 -5.04 4.35
N ALA A 28 -0.57 -6.26 4.12
CA ALA A 28 -1.62 -6.87 4.94
C ALA A 28 -1.27 -6.86 6.43
N ALA A 29 -0.06 -7.29 6.80
CA ALA A 29 0.40 -7.30 8.19
C ALA A 29 0.47 -5.88 8.79
N VAL A 30 1.00 -4.90 8.05
CA VAL A 30 1.05 -3.49 8.46
C VAL A 30 -0.35 -2.92 8.72
N LEU A 31 -1.34 -3.33 7.92
CA LEU A 31 -2.71 -2.88 8.04
C LEU A 31 -3.54 -3.70 9.04
N GLY A 32 -3.03 -4.83 9.53
CA GLY A 32 -3.78 -5.76 10.39
C GLY A 32 -4.95 -6.46 9.67
N VAL A 33 -4.86 -6.65 8.35
CA VAL A 33 -5.90 -7.27 7.51
C VAL A 33 -5.31 -8.39 6.65
N ALA A 34 -6.13 -9.24 6.06
CA ALA A 34 -5.66 -10.15 5.01
C ALA A 34 -5.52 -9.41 3.66
N ALA A 35 -4.72 -9.93 2.72
CA ALA A 35 -4.69 -9.42 1.32
C ALA A 35 -5.25 -10.43 0.32
N ALA A 36 -6.20 -9.99 -0.52
CA ALA A 36 -6.87 -10.89 -1.46
C ALA A 36 -5.85 -11.43 -2.49
N PRO A 37 -6.01 -12.67 -2.97
CA PRO A 37 -5.19 -13.23 -4.05
C PRO A 37 -5.15 -12.28 -5.26
N GLY A 38 -3.95 -11.98 -5.77
CA GLY A 38 -3.79 -11.11 -6.95
C GLY A 38 -3.98 -9.60 -6.69
N TRP A 39 -4.01 -9.17 -5.43
CA TRP A 39 -3.95 -7.73 -5.10
C TRP A 39 -2.71 -7.11 -5.77
N ALA A 40 -2.83 -6.01 -6.53
CA ALA A 40 -3.83 -4.93 -6.42
C ALA A 40 -5.12 -4.99 -7.28
N GLY A 41 -5.38 -6.07 -8.02
CA GLY A 41 -6.60 -6.25 -8.82
C GLY A 41 -6.39 -6.31 -10.32
N SER A 42 -5.33 -5.67 -10.81
CA SER A 42 -4.81 -5.85 -12.16
C SER A 42 -3.32 -5.50 -12.21
N PRO A 43 -2.56 -5.98 -13.20
CA PRO A 43 -1.16 -5.61 -13.38
C PRO A 43 -0.95 -4.09 -13.53
N GLU A 44 -1.89 -3.39 -14.17
CA GLU A 44 -1.84 -1.94 -14.33
C GLU A 44 -1.98 -1.22 -12.97
N ALA A 45 -2.89 -1.70 -12.11
CA ALA A 45 -3.05 -1.16 -10.76
C ALA A 45 -1.85 -1.46 -9.87
N GLU A 46 -1.20 -2.60 -10.04
CA GLU A 46 0.04 -2.91 -9.33
C GLU A 46 1.20 -2.02 -9.82
N ALA A 47 1.28 -1.79 -11.14
CA ALA A 47 2.30 -0.96 -11.76
C ALA A 47 2.26 0.51 -11.32
N VAL A 48 1.14 1.02 -10.78
CA VAL A 48 1.08 2.39 -10.24
C VAL A 48 1.74 2.56 -8.87
N LEU A 49 2.02 1.49 -8.13
CA LEU A 49 2.52 1.59 -6.75
C LEU A 49 3.93 2.18 -6.67
N ALA A 50 4.88 1.66 -7.46
CA ALA A 50 6.27 2.14 -7.41
C ALA A 50 6.43 3.58 -7.94
N PRO A 51 5.87 3.96 -9.11
CA PRO A 51 5.86 5.35 -9.55
C PRO A 51 5.08 6.25 -8.59
N GLY A 52 3.96 5.76 -8.05
CA GLY A 52 3.14 6.46 -7.07
C GLY A 52 3.88 6.79 -5.79
N TYR A 53 4.69 5.87 -5.27
CA TYR A 53 5.57 6.11 -4.12
C TYR A 53 6.60 7.21 -4.40
N GLN A 54 7.29 7.12 -5.55
CA GLN A 54 8.27 8.13 -5.94
C GLN A 54 7.63 9.50 -6.14
N HIS A 55 6.39 9.56 -6.62
CA HIS A 55 5.67 10.80 -6.80
C HIS A 55 5.27 11.42 -5.46
N LEU A 56 4.69 10.63 -4.55
CA LEU A 56 4.36 11.08 -3.20
C LEU A 56 5.59 11.56 -2.42
N ARG A 57 6.74 10.87 -2.53
CA ARG A 57 7.99 11.30 -1.88
C ARG A 57 8.49 12.65 -2.37
N ARG A 58 8.35 12.94 -3.67
CA ARG A 58 8.73 14.22 -4.25
C ARG A 58 7.74 15.33 -3.91
N GLN A 59 6.48 14.97 -3.67
CA GLN A 59 5.40 15.90 -3.35
C GLN A 59 4.54 15.36 -2.18
N PRO A 60 5.02 15.47 -0.93
CA PRO A 60 4.30 14.94 0.25
C PRO A 60 2.89 15.52 0.43
N THR A 61 2.68 16.71 -0.11
CA THR A 61 1.40 17.42 -0.16
C THR A 61 0.29 16.67 -0.90
N LEU A 62 0.63 15.67 -1.70
CA LEU A 62 -0.32 14.80 -2.40
C LEU A 62 -0.99 13.77 -1.48
N GLN A 63 -0.51 13.57 -0.25
CA GLN A 63 -1.17 12.67 0.68
C GLN A 63 -2.63 13.11 0.90
N GLY A 64 -3.57 12.18 0.69
CA GLY A 64 -5.02 12.46 0.70
C GLY A 64 -5.61 12.83 -0.67
N TRP A 65 -4.78 13.19 -1.65
CA TRP A 65 -5.13 13.48 -3.06
C TRP A 65 -4.36 12.56 -4.01
N TRP A 66 -4.07 11.34 -3.57
CA TRP A 66 -3.32 10.34 -4.32
C TRP A 66 -3.95 8.96 -4.12
N ILE A 67 -3.16 7.92 -3.94
CA ILE A 67 -3.62 6.53 -3.82
C ILE A 67 -4.19 6.26 -2.42
N TYR A 68 -5.29 5.52 -2.41
CA TYR A 68 -5.97 4.94 -1.27
C TYR A 68 -6.02 3.41 -1.40
N LEU A 69 -5.82 2.72 -0.29
CA LEU A 69 -6.02 1.27 -0.16
C LEU A 69 -7.48 1.00 0.16
N LEU A 70 -8.08 0.03 -0.53
CA LEU A 70 -9.47 -0.39 -0.28
C LEU A 70 -9.50 -1.62 0.63
N VAL A 71 -10.01 -1.44 1.85
CA VAL A 71 -10.25 -2.53 2.81
C VAL A 71 -11.74 -2.82 2.90
N HIS A 72 -12.14 -4.07 2.68
CA HIS A 72 -13.48 -4.57 2.95
C HIS A 72 -13.66 -4.78 4.46
N ARG A 73 -14.61 -4.07 5.07
CA ARG A 73 -14.71 -3.94 6.53
C ARG A 73 -15.13 -5.24 7.22
N SER A 74 -16.14 -5.94 6.70
CA SER A 74 -16.62 -7.15 7.37
C SER A 74 -15.67 -8.33 7.21
N GLU A 75 -14.93 -8.36 6.09
CA GLU A 75 -13.99 -9.44 5.79
C GLU A 75 -12.57 -9.14 6.27
N GLN A 76 -12.30 -7.90 6.68
CA GLN A 76 -10.95 -7.42 7.02
C GLN A 76 -9.95 -7.82 5.94
N GLN A 77 -10.26 -7.41 4.70
CA GLN A 77 -9.54 -7.83 3.51
C GLN A 77 -9.13 -6.61 2.67
N LEU A 78 -7.88 -6.54 2.24
CA LEU A 78 -7.42 -5.60 1.22
C LEU A 78 -7.85 -6.10 -0.17
N ILE A 79 -8.69 -5.31 -0.84
CA ILE A 79 -9.45 -5.72 -2.04
C ILE A 79 -9.21 -4.86 -3.28
N GLY A 80 -8.35 -3.84 -3.19
CA GLY A 80 -8.03 -3.01 -4.35
C GLY A 80 -7.38 -1.68 -4.00
N LEU A 81 -7.41 -0.78 -4.97
CA LEU A 81 -6.91 0.58 -4.91
C LEU A 81 -7.97 1.55 -5.41
N ALA A 82 -7.99 2.75 -4.86
CA ALA A 82 -8.73 3.87 -5.42
C ALA A 82 -7.98 5.18 -5.15
N GLY A 83 -8.53 6.31 -5.57
CA GLY A 83 -8.04 7.61 -5.16
C GLY A 83 -8.06 8.62 -6.29
N PHE A 84 -7.13 9.56 -6.21
CA PHE A 84 -7.00 10.68 -7.13
C PHE A 84 -5.68 10.61 -7.91
N LYS A 85 -5.62 11.29 -9.05
CA LYS A 85 -4.38 11.47 -9.82
C LYS A 85 -3.66 12.79 -9.50
N GLY A 86 -3.95 13.38 -8.36
CA GLY A 86 -3.33 14.62 -7.91
C GLY A 86 -4.31 15.50 -7.13
N ARG A 87 -3.80 16.65 -6.68
CA ARG A 87 -4.61 17.73 -6.13
C ARG A 87 -5.50 18.33 -7.22
N PRO A 88 -6.57 19.06 -6.83
CA PRO A 88 -7.33 19.86 -7.77
C PRO A 88 -6.40 20.83 -8.50
N ASP A 89 -6.55 20.92 -9.82
CA ASP A 89 -5.79 21.86 -10.65
C ASP A 89 -6.27 23.31 -10.44
N GLU A 90 -5.71 24.26 -11.21
CA GLU A 90 -6.05 25.69 -11.14
C GLU A 90 -7.53 25.97 -11.46
N GLN A 91 -8.20 25.06 -12.17
CA GLN A 91 -9.62 25.14 -12.50
C GLN A 91 -10.50 24.41 -11.45
N GLY A 92 -9.88 23.84 -10.40
CA GLY A 92 -10.57 23.04 -9.41
C GLY A 92 -10.99 21.66 -9.91
N SER A 93 -10.36 21.14 -10.97
CA SER A 93 -10.63 19.82 -11.51
C SER A 93 -9.76 18.77 -10.84
N VAL A 94 -10.34 17.64 -10.45
CA VAL A 94 -9.59 16.49 -9.90
C VAL A 94 -10.01 15.19 -10.57
N GLU A 95 -9.04 14.38 -10.98
CA GLU A 95 -9.32 13.08 -11.59
C GLU A 95 -9.30 11.96 -10.55
N ILE A 96 -10.27 11.05 -10.58
CA ILE A 96 -10.36 9.85 -9.76
C ILE A 96 -10.09 8.57 -10.55
N GLY A 97 -9.61 7.54 -9.86
CA GLY A 97 -9.43 6.19 -10.40
C GLY A 97 -9.65 5.12 -9.34
N TYR A 98 -9.97 3.91 -9.79
CA TYR A 98 -10.18 2.75 -8.91
C TYR A 98 -9.94 1.43 -9.65
N SER A 99 -9.52 0.42 -8.89
CA SER A 99 -9.41 -0.97 -9.35
C SER A 99 -9.71 -1.90 -8.18
N LEU A 100 -10.53 -2.91 -8.43
CA LEU A 100 -10.90 -3.92 -7.45
C LEU A 100 -10.46 -5.30 -7.93
N MET A 101 -10.16 -6.16 -6.97
CA MET A 101 -10.00 -7.59 -7.17
C MET A 101 -11.23 -8.19 -7.83
N GLU A 102 -11.03 -9.17 -8.72
CA GLU A 102 -12.09 -9.81 -9.47
C GLU A 102 -13.20 -10.39 -8.58
N ALA A 103 -12.82 -11.07 -7.49
CA ALA A 103 -13.77 -11.64 -6.52
C ALA A 103 -14.69 -10.59 -5.87
N TYR A 104 -14.30 -9.31 -5.87
CA TYR A 104 -15.04 -8.19 -5.28
C TYR A 104 -15.75 -7.31 -6.31
N ARG A 105 -15.70 -7.68 -7.60
CA ARG A 105 -16.43 -7.00 -8.69
C ARG A 105 -17.90 -7.42 -8.70
N GLY A 106 -18.76 -6.59 -9.29
CA GLY A 106 -20.20 -6.89 -9.43
C GLY A 106 -21.04 -6.72 -8.16
N GLN A 107 -20.41 -6.41 -7.02
CA GLN A 107 -21.09 -6.28 -5.71
C GLN A 107 -21.44 -4.83 -5.32
N GLY A 108 -21.22 -3.87 -6.22
CA GLY A 108 -21.43 -2.44 -5.97
C GLY A 108 -20.33 -1.76 -5.13
N LEU A 109 -19.26 -2.47 -4.77
CA LEU A 109 -18.14 -1.92 -3.97
C LEU A 109 -17.38 -0.82 -4.73
N ALA A 110 -17.20 -0.98 -6.05
CA ALA A 110 -16.60 0.07 -6.88
C ALA A 110 -17.44 1.35 -6.83
N THR A 111 -18.76 1.25 -7.04
CA THR A 111 -19.69 2.39 -6.93
C THR A 111 -19.62 3.07 -5.56
N GLU A 112 -19.57 2.28 -4.49
CA GLU A 112 -19.44 2.83 -3.14
C GLU A 112 -18.12 3.59 -2.94
N ALA A 113 -16.98 3.03 -3.36
CA ALA A 113 -15.68 3.69 -3.27
C ALA A 113 -15.63 4.96 -4.14
N THR A 114 -16.12 4.89 -5.38
CA THR A 114 -16.16 6.03 -6.31
C THR A 114 -17.04 7.14 -5.77
N GLN A 115 -18.23 6.82 -5.24
CA GLN A 115 -19.13 7.82 -4.65
C GLN A 115 -18.48 8.51 -3.46
N ALA A 116 -17.80 7.74 -2.59
CA ALA A 116 -17.10 8.31 -1.44
C ALA A 116 -15.95 9.25 -1.83
N LEU A 117 -15.23 8.96 -2.92
CA LEU A 117 -14.21 9.87 -3.46
C LEU A 117 -14.82 11.14 -4.05
N VAL A 118 -15.96 11.04 -4.75
CA VAL A 118 -16.70 12.18 -5.29
C VAL A 118 -17.19 13.08 -4.15
N ASP A 119 -17.78 12.50 -3.11
CA ASP A 119 -18.27 13.24 -1.94
C ASP A 119 -17.12 13.90 -1.17
N PHE A 120 -16.02 13.17 -0.97
CA PHE A 120 -14.79 13.74 -0.39
C PHE A 120 -14.30 14.94 -1.20
N ALA A 121 -14.19 14.80 -2.52
CA ALA A 121 -13.70 15.87 -3.40
C ALA A 121 -14.59 17.11 -3.32
N PHE A 122 -15.92 16.97 -3.42
CA PHE A 122 -16.83 18.11 -3.33
C PHE A 122 -16.95 18.71 -1.92
N GLY A 123 -16.56 17.97 -0.88
CA GLY A 123 -16.34 18.50 0.46
C GLY A 123 -15.25 19.59 0.52
N HIS A 124 -14.35 19.67 -0.47
CA HIS A 124 -13.34 20.72 -0.57
C HIS A 124 -13.82 21.84 -1.50
N ALA A 125 -13.99 23.07 -0.98
CA ALA A 125 -14.55 24.21 -1.73
C ALA A 125 -13.83 24.53 -3.04
N GLN A 126 -12.53 24.26 -3.12
CA GLN A 126 -11.72 24.48 -4.32
C GLN A 126 -12.05 23.52 -5.47
N VAL A 127 -12.68 22.37 -5.21
CA VAL A 127 -13.04 21.41 -6.26
C VAL A 127 -14.31 21.85 -6.96
N GLN A 128 -14.24 22.15 -8.25
CA GLN A 128 -15.39 22.47 -9.10
C GLN A 128 -15.79 21.30 -9.99
N ARG A 129 -14.87 20.40 -10.30
CA ARG A 129 -15.10 19.30 -11.22
C ARG A 129 -14.38 18.03 -10.76
N VAL A 130 -15.07 16.89 -10.83
CA VAL A 130 -14.46 15.56 -10.67
C VAL A 130 -14.48 14.87 -12.02
N THR A 131 -13.33 14.38 -12.48
CA THR A 131 -13.18 13.67 -13.75
C THR A 131 -12.74 12.22 -13.54
N ALA A 132 -12.93 11.39 -14.55
CA ALA A 132 -12.38 10.04 -14.60
C ALA A 132 -12.13 9.65 -16.06
N LEU A 133 -11.11 8.82 -16.29
CA LEU A 133 -10.81 8.26 -17.60
C LEU A 133 -11.10 6.75 -17.62
N THR A 134 -11.68 6.28 -18.71
CA THR A 134 -11.83 4.84 -19.01
C THR A 134 -11.19 4.50 -20.35
N LEU A 135 -10.94 3.22 -20.59
CA LEU A 135 -10.69 2.73 -21.96
C LEU A 135 -11.88 3.12 -22.87
N PRO A 136 -11.67 3.27 -24.19
CA PRO A 136 -12.69 3.69 -25.15
C PRO A 136 -13.63 2.53 -25.52
N THR A 137 -14.12 1.82 -24.51
CA THR A 137 -15.04 0.69 -24.64
C THR A 137 -16.06 0.76 -23.50
N HIS A 138 -17.32 0.41 -23.80
CA HIS A 138 -18.34 0.32 -22.77
C HIS A 138 -18.00 -0.79 -21.78
N SER A 139 -17.68 -0.39 -20.55
CA SER A 139 -17.17 -1.28 -19.51
C SER A 139 -18.00 -1.19 -18.23
N ALA A 140 -17.71 -2.06 -17.25
CA ALA A 140 -18.30 -1.96 -15.93
C ALA A 140 -17.99 -0.60 -15.25
N SER A 141 -16.83 0.00 -15.53
CA SER A 141 -16.44 1.30 -15.00
C SER A 141 -17.34 2.42 -15.53
N CYS A 142 -17.75 2.39 -16.81
CA CYS A 142 -18.71 3.37 -17.35
C CYS A 142 -20.01 3.41 -16.52
N ARG A 143 -20.58 2.23 -16.22
CA ARG A 143 -21.79 2.13 -15.38
C ARG A 143 -21.57 2.59 -13.94
N VAL A 144 -20.38 2.39 -13.39
CA VAL A 144 -20.02 2.89 -12.05
C VAL A 144 -19.99 4.41 -12.07
N LEU A 145 -19.33 5.01 -13.06
CA LEU A 145 -19.22 6.47 -13.21
C LEU A 145 -20.59 7.13 -13.39
N GLU A 146 -21.45 6.56 -14.23
CA GLU A 146 -22.85 6.99 -14.41
C GLU A 146 -23.63 6.96 -13.09
N LYS A 147 -23.54 5.86 -12.32
CA LYS A 147 -24.20 5.74 -11.01
C LYS A 147 -23.70 6.77 -9.99
N CYS A 148 -22.45 7.20 -10.12
CA CYS A 148 -21.86 8.25 -9.29
C CYS A 148 -22.13 9.67 -9.83
N GLY A 149 -22.95 9.79 -10.88
CA GLY A 149 -23.37 11.05 -11.47
C GLY A 149 -22.33 11.72 -12.37
N LEU A 150 -21.27 11.00 -12.77
CA LEU A 150 -20.39 11.46 -13.85
C LEU A 150 -21.07 11.20 -15.19
N GLN A 151 -20.97 12.17 -16.08
CA GLN A 151 -21.51 12.11 -17.44
C GLN A 151 -20.36 11.92 -18.42
N PHE A 152 -20.62 11.19 -19.50
CA PHE A 152 -19.67 11.04 -20.60
C PHE A 152 -19.44 12.40 -21.26
N VAL A 153 -18.19 12.84 -21.34
CA VAL A 153 -17.78 14.09 -21.99
C VAL A 153 -17.43 13.83 -23.45
N GLY A 154 -16.66 12.78 -23.71
CA GLY A 154 -16.19 12.44 -25.05
C GLY A 154 -14.89 11.64 -25.07
N PRO A 155 -14.41 11.25 -26.26
CA PRO A 155 -13.06 10.74 -26.45
C PRO A 155 -12.01 11.81 -26.10
N SER A 156 -10.89 11.37 -25.55
CA SER A 156 -9.73 12.17 -25.17
C SER A 156 -8.45 11.34 -25.34
N LEU A 157 -7.30 11.91 -25.00
CA LEU A 157 -6.00 11.22 -25.04
C LEU A 157 -5.39 11.17 -23.65
N ASP A 158 -4.86 10.01 -23.28
CA ASP A 158 -4.01 9.90 -22.10
C ASP A 158 -2.64 10.59 -22.35
N PRO A 159 -1.81 10.79 -21.32
CA PRO A 159 -0.48 11.39 -21.49
C PRO A 159 0.47 10.63 -22.43
N ASN A 160 0.18 9.37 -22.75
CA ASN A 160 0.95 8.54 -23.66
C ASN A 160 0.38 8.56 -25.09
N GLY A 161 -0.68 9.33 -25.34
CA GLY A 161 -1.36 9.42 -26.64
C GLY A 161 -2.33 8.27 -26.93
N GLY A 162 -2.66 7.45 -25.94
CA GLY A 162 -3.69 6.41 -26.06
C GLY A 162 -5.09 7.02 -25.97
N GLU A 163 -6.01 6.57 -26.83
CA GLU A 163 -7.41 7.00 -26.76
C GLU A 163 -8.05 6.53 -25.45
N VAL A 164 -8.76 7.44 -24.80
CA VAL A 164 -9.53 7.22 -23.58
C VAL A 164 -10.88 7.92 -23.69
N TRP A 165 -11.82 7.53 -22.83
CA TRP A 165 -13.09 8.22 -22.67
C TRP A 165 -13.05 9.05 -21.39
N GLU A 166 -13.34 10.34 -21.52
CA GLU A 166 -13.46 11.26 -20.39
C GLU A 166 -14.89 11.29 -19.86
N TRP A 167 -14.98 11.24 -18.53
CA TRP A 167 -16.21 11.37 -17.76
C TRP A 167 -16.03 12.49 -16.75
N ALA A 168 -17.08 13.29 -16.53
CA ALA A 168 -17.02 14.40 -15.60
C ALA A 168 -18.32 14.62 -14.83
N ARG A 169 -18.19 15.10 -13.59
CA ARG A 169 -19.27 15.64 -12.78
C ARG A 169 -18.88 17.03 -12.31
N GLN A 170 -19.78 17.99 -12.52
CA GLN A 170 -19.63 19.35 -12.01
C GLN A 170 -20.14 19.44 -10.57
N ARG A 171 -19.58 20.37 -9.79
CA ARG A 171 -20.14 20.77 -8.49
C ARG A 171 -21.57 21.26 -8.72
N PRO A 172 -22.57 20.76 -7.96
CA PRO A 172 -23.93 21.27 -8.06
C PRO A 172 -23.98 22.76 -7.71
N ALA A 173 -24.71 23.55 -8.50
CA ALA A 173 -24.90 24.97 -8.24
C ALA A 173 -25.51 25.19 -6.85
N GLY A 174 -24.90 26.07 -6.05
CA GLY A 174 -25.36 26.39 -4.68
C GLY A 174 -24.91 25.40 -3.59
N ALA A 175 -24.19 24.33 -3.91
CA ALA A 175 -23.65 23.42 -2.90
C ALA A 175 -22.41 24.02 -2.20
N SER A 176 -22.59 24.48 -0.97
CA SER A 176 -21.48 24.83 -0.06
C SER A 176 -20.63 23.60 0.25
N ALA A 177 -19.32 23.79 0.36
CA ALA A 177 -18.45 22.78 0.96
C ALA A 177 -18.87 22.56 2.43
N ALA A 178 -19.31 21.35 2.77
CA ALA A 178 -19.42 20.97 4.17
C ALA A 178 -18.01 21.02 4.77
N GLY A 179 -17.78 21.93 5.72
CA GLY A 179 -16.46 22.16 6.32
C GLY A 179 -15.87 20.87 6.92
N PRO A 180 -14.53 20.77 7.03
CA PRO A 180 -13.90 19.57 7.53
C PRO A 180 -14.31 19.33 8.99
N LEU A 181 -14.97 18.22 9.27
CA LEU A 181 -15.09 17.67 10.62
C LEU A 181 -13.69 17.25 11.09
N LEU A 182 -12.95 18.20 11.64
CA LEU A 182 -11.80 17.96 12.51
C LEU A 182 -12.31 17.20 13.75
N THR A 183 -12.21 15.87 13.74
CA THR A 183 -12.15 15.13 15.00
C THR A 183 -10.71 15.17 15.48
N ALA A 184 -10.42 16.22 16.24
CA ALA A 184 -9.17 16.41 16.95
C ALA A 184 -9.01 15.33 18.03
N ALA A 185 -7.83 14.70 18.05
CA ALA A 185 -7.30 14.08 19.24
C ALA A 185 -7.07 15.15 20.31
N ALA A 186 -7.60 14.95 21.52
CA ALA A 186 -7.11 15.62 22.72
C ALA A 186 -7.38 14.77 23.98
N ALA A 187 -6.26 14.32 24.53
CA ALA A 187 -5.96 13.80 25.86
C ALA A 187 -6.97 14.04 27.01
N LEU A 188 -7.04 13.06 27.92
CA LEU A 188 -6.97 13.37 29.35
C LEU A 188 -6.17 12.29 30.10
N LEU A 189 -5.03 12.73 30.64
CA LEU A 189 -4.18 12.01 31.57
C LEU A 189 -4.34 12.69 32.95
N VAL A 190 -4.46 11.85 33.99
CA VAL A 190 -4.19 12.06 35.43
C VAL A 190 -5.28 12.76 36.30
N PHE A 191 -5.90 12.05 37.26
CA PHE A 191 -5.47 12.02 38.69
C PHE A 191 -6.32 11.08 39.60
N LEU A 192 -5.58 10.15 40.22
CA LEU A 192 -5.64 9.51 41.56
C LEU A 192 -6.93 9.30 42.39
N SER A 193 -6.99 8.06 42.92
CA SER A 193 -7.46 7.58 44.24
C SER A 193 -8.95 7.60 44.57
N ALA A 194 -9.57 6.43 44.78
CA ALA A 194 -9.44 5.63 46.02
C ALA A 194 -10.23 4.30 45.94
N CYS A 195 -9.62 3.29 46.57
CA CYS A 195 -10.07 2.02 47.15
C CYS A 195 -11.49 1.47 46.89
N GLY A 196 -11.54 0.20 46.49
CA GLY A 196 -12.75 -0.64 46.54
C GLY A 196 -12.47 -2.06 46.05
N GLU A 197 -11.82 -2.87 46.89
CA GLU A 197 -11.57 -4.29 46.66
C GLU A 197 -12.86 -5.10 46.52
N SER A 198 -12.97 -5.92 45.46
CA SER A 198 -13.64 -7.21 45.56
C SER A 198 -13.05 -8.21 44.56
N LYS A 199 -12.85 -9.41 45.10
CA LYS A 199 -11.99 -10.50 44.65
C LYS A 199 -12.75 -11.43 43.70
N ALA A 200 -12.15 -11.79 42.57
CA ALA A 200 -12.57 -12.91 41.73
C ALA A 200 -11.40 -13.90 41.57
N PRO A 201 -11.66 -15.22 41.40
CA PRO A 201 -10.73 -16.26 41.79
C PRO A 201 -9.68 -16.58 40.72
N ALA A 202 -8.51 -17.02 41.21
CA ALA A 202 -7.41 -17.54 40.43
C ALA A 202 -7.78 -18.85 39.73
N THR A 203 -7.42 -18.98 38.46
CA THR A 203 -7.27 -20.25 37.76
C THR A 203 -5.80 -20.42 37.39
N ASP A 204 -5.16 -21.38 38.04
CA ASP A 204 -3.80 -21.82 37.78
C ASP A 204 -3.66 -22.36 36.35
N ALA A 205 -2.82 -21.73 35.54
CA ALA A 205 -2.24 -22.34 34.36
C ALA A 205 -0.71 -22.36 34.54
N PRO A 206 -0.04 -23.53 34.39
CA PRO A 206 1.38 -23.65 34.65
C PRO A 206 2.18 -22.90 33.58
N ALA A 207 3.23 -22.20 34.01
CA ALA A 207 4.20 -21.57 33.11
C ALA A 207 4.88 -22.64 32.22
N PRO A 208 5.10 -22.37 30.92
CA PRO A 208 5.85 -23.29 30.07
C PRO A 208 7.31 -23.37 30.54
N PRO A 209 7.94 -24.56 30.49
CA PRO A 209 9.31 -24.74 30.96
C PRO A 209 10.29 -23.97 30.08
N ALA A 210 11.30 -23.38 30.72
CA ALA A 210 12.44 -22.76 30.06
C ALA A 210 13.10 -23.78 29.13
N ALA A 211 13.02 -23.52 27.82
CA ALA A 211 13.67 -24.35 26.82
C ALA A 211 15.19 -24.16 26.86
N VAL A 212 15.89 -25.28 26.97
CA VAL A 212 17.34 -25.41 26.90
C VAL A 212 17.84 -24.94 25.53
N ALA A 213 18.85 -24.08 25.53
CA ALA A 213 19.45 -23.51 24.33
C ALA A 213 20.21 -24.59 23.53
N THR A 214 19.60 -25.10 22.47
CA THR A 214 20.33 -25.54 21.28
C THR A 214 20.57 -24.30 20.41
N ALA A 215 21.84 -24.01 20.10
CA ALA A 215 22.19 -22.91 19.19
C ALA A 215 21.44 -23.10 17.86
N ALA A 216 20.40 -22.28 17.64
CA ALA A 216 19.60 -22.33 16.44
C ALA A 216 20.50 -22.05 15.23
N ILE A 217 20.53 -22.98 14.27
CA ILE A 217 21.13 -22.74 12.97
C ILE A 217 20.35 -21.57 12.36
N ASP A 218 20.99 -20.43 12.17
CA ASP A 218 20.40 -19.31 11.44
C ASP A 218 20.30 -19.73 9.96
N PRO A 219 19.08 -19.96 9.44
CA PRO A 219 18.91 -20.43 8.06
C PRO A 219 19.43 -19.41 7.04
N GLY A 220 19.38 -18.11 7.36
CA GLY A 220 19.93 -17.05 6.52
C GLY A 220 21.45 -17.09 6.44
N LYS A 221 22.11 -17.42 7.56
CA LYS A 221 23.58 -17.61 7.59
C LYS A 221 24.03 -18.74 6.68
N ALA A 222 23.39 -19.91 6.79
CA ALA A 222 23.75 -21.07 5.97
C ALA A 222 23.59 -20.79 4.47
N LEU A 223 22.50 -20.11 4.09
CA LEU A 223 22.26 -19.66 2.71
C LEU A 223 23.33 -18.67 2.24
N PHE A 224 23.74 -17.73 3.10
CA PHE A 224 24.78 -16.75 2.77
C PHE A 224 26.15 -17.41 2.57
N GLU A 225 26.50 -18.37 3.42
CA GLU A 225 27.74 -19.15 3.32
C GLU A 225 27.81 -19.92 2.00
N GLN A 226 26.70 -20.54 1.61
CA GLN A 226 26.62 -21.33 0.39
C GLN A 226 26.65 -20.48 -0.89
N ASN A 227 26.00 -19.32 -0.88
CA ASN A 227 25.69 -18.59 -2.13
C ASN A 227 26.44 -17.25 -2.28
N CYS A 228 26.86 -16.62 -1.18
CA CYS A 228 27.31 -15.22 -1.18
C CYS A 228 28.77 -15.03 -0.77
N VAL A 229 29.31 -15.91 0.08
CA VAL A 229 30.66 -15.79 0.65
C VAL A 229 31.76 -15.80 -0.40
N LEU A 230 31.58 -16.46 -1.54
CA LEU A 230 32.57 -16.45 -2.61
C LEU A 230 32.95 -15.01 -3.00
N CYS A 231 31.94 -14.15 -3.22
CA CYS A 231 32.15 -12.78 -3.66
C CYS A 231 32.27 -11.77 -2.51
N HIS A 232 31.44 -11.92 -1.48
CA HIS A 232 31.36 -10.96 -0.38
C HIS A 232 32.22 -11.32 0.83
N GLY A 233 32.72 -12.56 0.93
CA GLY A 233 33.43 -13.04 2.13
C GLY A 233 32.47 -13.32 3.30
N PRO A 234 32.93 -14.06 4.32
CA PRO A 234 32.10 -14.41 5.48
C PRO A 234 31.70 -13.19 6.33
N ASP A 235 32.45 -12.09 6.24
CA ASP A 235 32.23 -10.81 6.90
C ASP A 235 31.56 -9.75 6.00
N GLY A 236 31.30 -10.08 4.72
CA GLY A 236 30.68 -9.17 3.76
C GLY A 236 31.61 -8.14 3.12
N LYS A 237 32.93 -8.20 3.35
CA LYS A 237 33.90 -7.16 2.97
C LYS A 237 34.81 -7.51 1.78
N ARG A 238 34.77 -8.73 1.25
CA ARG A 238 35.78 -9.24 0.29
C ARG A 238 35.85 -8.47 -1.02
N GLY A 239 34.71 -8.14 -1.63
CA GLY A 239 34.65 -7.32 -2.85
C GLY A 239 35.16 -7.96 -4.15
N LEU A 240 35.16 -9.29 -4.25
CA LEU A 240 35.59 -9.98 -5.48
C LEU A 240 34.71 -9.57 -6.67
N ASN A 241 35.31 -9.41 -7.86
CA ASN A 241 34.60 -9.00 -9.09
C ASN A 241 33.86 -7.65 -8.99
N GLY A 242 34.26 -6.77 -8.06
CA GLY A 242 33.60 -5.49 -7.82
C GLY A 242 32.35 -5.60 -6.95
N ALA A 243 32.18 -6.72 -6.23
CA ALA A 243 31.11 -6.87 -5.25
C ALA A 243 31.19 -5.77 -4.18
N HIS A 244 30.03 -5.25 -3.79
CA HIS A 244 29.97 -4.19 -2.80
C HIS A 244 30.28 -4.71 -1.38
N ASP A 245 30.91 -3.86 -0.56
CA ASP A 245 31.08 -4.08 0.88
C ASP A 245 29.71 -4.00 1.57
N LEU A 246 29.19 -5.15 1.99
CA LEU A 246 27.83 -5.26 2.52
C LEU A 246 27.65 -4.53 3.85
N THR A 247 28.74 -4.24 4.56
CA THR A 247 28.70 -3.51 5.83
C THR A 247 28.54 -2.00 5.64
N LYS A 248 28.79 -1.52 4.41
CA LYS A 248 28.63 -0.10 4.01
C LYS A 248 27.42 0.14 3.14
N SER A 249 26.68 -0.91 2.78
CA SER A 249 25.48 -0.79 1.96
C SER A 249 24.37 -0.04 2.71
N ASN A 250 23.78 0.96 2.05
CA ASN A 250 22.60 1.67 2.52
C ASN A 250 21.28 0.94 2.19
N LEU A 251 21.35 -0.28 1.63
CA LEU A 251 20.18 -1.07 1.31
C LEU A 251 19.58 -1.69 2.57
N ASN A 252 18.32 -1.37 2.82
CA ASN A 252 17.48 -2.03 3.80
C ASN A 252 17.09 -3.45 3.34
N GLN A 253 16.35 -4.19 4.17
CA GLN A 253 15.93 -5.56 3.89
C GLN A 253 15.33 -5.73 2.49
N MET A 254 14.42 -4.84 2.11
CA MET A 254 13.77 -4.87 0.80
C MET A 254 14.75 -4.64 -0.35
N GLY A 255 15.64 -3.64 -0.23
CA GLY A 255 16.67 -3.39 -1.24
C GLY A 255 17.60 -4.59 -1.43
N ARG A 256 17.92 -5.30 -0.35
CA ARG A 256 18.75 -6.52 -0.39
C ARG A 256 18.00 -7.73 -0.94
N VAL A 257 16.73 -7.92 -0.57
CA VAL A 257 15.85 -8.93 -1.19
C VAL A 257 15.77 -8.71 -2.70
N TYR A 258 15.59 -7.46 -3.14
CA TYR A 258 15.57 -7.11 -4.56
C TYR A 258 16.90 -7.44 -5.26
N MET A 259 18.03 -7.07 -4.65
CA MET A 259 19.37 -7.36 -5.19
C MET A 259 19.66 -8.85 -5.25
N VAL A 260 19.32 -9.63 -4.22
CA VAL A 260 19.51 -11.09 -4.22
C VAL A 260 18.57 -11.74 -5.23
N THR A 261 17.32 -11.27 -5.36
CA THR A 261 16.37 -11.83 -6.32
C THR A 261 16.82 -11.63 -7.76
N ASN A 262 17.21 -10.41 -8.11
CA ASN A 262 17.38 -10.00 -9.51
C ASN A 262 18.85 -9.90 -9.96
N GLY A 263 19.79 -9.84 -9.02
CA GLY A 263 21.19 -9.57 -9.30
C GLY A 263 21.44 -8.13 -9.72
N LEU A 264 22.72 -7.80 -9.91
CA LEU A 264 23.16 -6.52 -10.46
C LEU A 264 24.55 -6.67 -11.08
N GLY A 265 24.68 -6.37 -12.37
CA GLY A 265 25.96 -6.48 -13.09
C GLY A 265 26.49 -7.92 -13.07
N LYS A 266 27.62 -8.14 -12.40
CA LYS A 266 28.25 -9.47 -12.25
C LYS A 266 27.70 -10.30 -11.10
N MET A 267 26.86 -9.72 -10.25
CA MET A 267 26.14 -10.47 -9.21
C MET A 267 24.94 -11.17 -9.86
N PRO A 268 24.88 -12.52 -9.85
CA PRO A 268 23.73 -13.23 -10.39
C PRO A 268 22.48 -13.00 -9.54
N GLY A 269 21.31 -13.06 -10.16
CA GLY A 269 20.03 -13.12 -9.44
C GLY A 269 19.71 -14.57 -9.03
N PHE A 270 19.11 -14.73 -7.86
CA PHE A 270 18.77 -16.04 -7.28
C PHE A 270 17.30 -16.41 -7.44
N LYS A 271 16.50 -15.60 -8.17
CA LYS A 271 15.13 -15.96 -8.55
C LYS A 271 15.12 -17.31 -9.28
N GLY A 272 14.38 -18.28 -8.73
CA GLY A 272 14.28 -19.63 -9.27
C GLY A 272 15.38 -20.59 -8.80
N GLN A 273 16.39 -20.10 -8.08
CA GLN A 273 17.40 -20.94 -7.40
C GLN A 273 17.12 -21.02 -5.90
N LEU A 274 16.66 -19.91 -5.31
CA LEU A 274 16.20 -19.82 -3.94
C LEU A 274 14.69 -19.52 -3.92
N THR A 275 14.00 -20.07 -2.93
CA THR A 275 12.60 -19.69 -2.64
C THR A 275 12.53 -18.24 -2.14
N PRO A 276 11.38 -17.56 -2.26
CA PRO A 276 11.22 -16.20 -1.73
C PRO A 276 11.59 -16.10 -0.24
N GLU A 277 11.20 -17.08 0.56
CA GLU A 277 11.54 -17.15 1.99
C GLU A 277 13.06 -17.27 2.21
N GLN A 278 13.76 -18.11 1.44
CA GLN A 278 15.21 -18.22 1.53
C GLN A 278 15.93 -16.93 1.10
N ILE A 279 15.38 -16.22 0.10
CA ILE A 279 15.91 -14.91 -0.32
C ILE A 279 15.75 -13.88 0.81
N GLU A 280 14.62 -13.88 1.51
CA GLU A 280 14.40 -13.02 2.67
C GLU A 280 15.35 -13.37 3.82
N GLN A 281 15.54 -14.66 4.11
CA GLN A 281 16.46 -15.13 5.15
C GLN A 281 17.91 -14.71 4.87
N VAL A 282 18.41 -14.91 3.64
CA VAL A 282 19.79 -14.50 3.30
C VAL A 282 19.97 -12.98 3.29
N ALA A 283 18.95 -12.23 2.83
CA ALA A 283 18.95 -10.78 2.90
C ALA A 283 18.98 -10.29 4.36
N ALA A 284 18.18 -10.91 5.24
CA ALA A 284 18.12 -10.58 6.66
C ALA A 284 19.45 -10.85 7.34
N TYR A 285 20.06 -12.01 7.10
CA TYR A 285 21.39 -12.32 7.63
C TYR A 285 22.43 -11.30 7.15
N SER A 286 22.41 -10.91 5.88
CA SER A 286 23.39 -9.96 5.34
C SER A 286 23.36 -8.59 6.03
N LEU A 287 22.22 -8.18 6.61
CA LEU A 287 22.09 -6.93 7.37
C LEU A 287 22.78 -7.00 8.74
N THR A 288 23.06 -8.20 9.24
CA THR A 288 23.72 -8.41 10.53
C THR A 288 25.24 -8.29 10.46
N LEU A 289 25.81 -8.28 9.24
CA LEU A 289 27.25 -8.19 8.99
C LEU A 289 27.79 -6.80 9.38
N LYS A 290 28.97 -6.77 10.02
CA LYS A 290 29.63 -5.57 10.57
C LYS A 290 31.07 -5.44 10.13
#